data_AF-A0A7C7QYW4-F1
#
_entry.id   AF-A0A7C7QYW4-F1
#
_cell.length_a   1.000
_cell.length_b   1.000
_cell.length_c   1.000
_cell.angle_alpha   90.00
_cell.angle_beta   90.00
_cell.angle_gamma   90.00
#
_symmetry.space_group_name_H-M   'P 1'
#
loop_
_entity.id
_entity.type
_entity.pdbx_description
1 polymer ?
#
loop_
_entity_poly.entity_id
_entity_poly.type
_entity_poly.pdbx_seq_one_letter_code
_entity_poly.pdbx_strand_id
1 'polypeptide(L)'
;ASYAMLGDVHIAEPNALICFAGPRVIEQTIREKLPDGFQRAEYSLDHGMLDRVTHRAKLREELIRITRMLMGLSPAIAGDLPAPDAVPATETDGAADEIAADQPDGAEGMPDSPDDGARR
;
A
#
# COMPACT_ATOMS: atom_id res chain seq x y z
N ALA A 1 0.61 2.50 -26.46
CA ALA A 1 -0.80 2.46 -26.03
C ALA A 1 -1.27 1.10 -25.51
N SER A 2 -0.72 -0.03 -25.97
CA SER A 2 -1.20 -1.38 -25.62
C SER A 2 -1.29 -1.66 -24.11
N TYR A 3 -0.17 -1.91 -23.43
CA TYR A 3 -0.19 -2.24 -21.99
C TYR A 3 -0.62 -1.06 -21.12
N ALA A 4 -0.28 0.15 -21.54
CA ALA A 4 -0.59 1.39 -20.81
C ALA A 4 -2.09 1.72 -20.69
N MET A 5 -2.97 1.03 -21.45
CA MET A 5 -4.42 1.26 -21.48
C MET A 5 -5.23 0.05 -20.95
N LEU A 6 -4.56 -0.94 -20.36
CA LEU A 6 -5.20 -2.13 -19.80
C LEU A 6 -5.15 -2.14 -18.27
N GLY A 7 -4.82 -1.01 -17.64
CA GLY A 7 -4.78 -0.90 -16.19
C GLY A 7 -6.18 -0.82 -15.60
N ASP A 8 -6.36 -1.35 -14.39
CA ASP A 8 -7.61 -1.16 -13.64
C ASP A 8 -7.85 0.31 -13.28
N VAL A 9 -6.76 1.09 -13.16
CA VAL A 9 -6.79 2.53 -12.91
C VAL A 9 -5.73 3.21 -13.79
N HIS A 10 -6.16 4.20 -14.58
CA HIS A 10 -5.32 5.02 -15.43
C HIS A 10 -5.02 6.37 -14.79
N ILE A 11 -3.74 6.63 -14.56
CA ILE A 11 -3.23 7.87 -13.98
C ILE A 11 -2.24 8.50 -14.95
N ALA A 12 -2.38 9.79 -15.21
CA ALA A 12 -1.39 10.56 -15.97
C ALA A 12 -0.87 11.77 -15.18
N GLU A 13 0.26 12.32 -15.63
CA GLU A 13 0.77 13.59 -15.13
C GLU A 13 0.19 14.76 -15.93
N PRO A 14 0.13 15.98 -15.36
CA PRO A 14 -0.40 17.15 -16.06
C PRO A 14 0.29 17.40 -17.40
N ASN A 15 -0.49 17.77 -18.42
CA ASN A 15 -0.03 18.03 -19.80
C ASN A 15 0.61 16.84 -20.54
N ALA A 16 0.58 15.61 -19.98
CA ALA A 16 1.13 14.44 -20.65
C ALA A 16 0.42 14.20 -21.99
N LEU A 17 1.19 13.88 -23.04
CA LEU A 17 0.65 13.51 -24.35
C LEU A 17 0.39 12.00 -24.38
N ILE A 18 -0.87 11.62 -24.58
CA ILE A 18 -1.34 10.25 -24.53
C ILE A 18 -1.93 9.90 -25.89
N CYS A 19 -1.20 9.12 -26.67
CA CYS A 19 -1.59 8.83 -28.05
C CYS A 19 -1.19 7.42 -28.49
N PHE A 20 -1.97 6.83 -29.39
CA PHE A 20 -1.55 5.70 -30.21
C PHE A 20 -0.85 6.19 -31.50
N ALA A 21 -1.47 7.15 -32.18
CA ALA A 21 -0.89 7.87 -33.31
C ALA A 21 -0.68 9.34 -32.93
N GLY A 22 0.48 9.91 -33.30
CA GLY A 22 0.81 11.29 -32.98
C GLY A 22 -0.08 12.31 -33.71
N PRO A 23 -0.24 13.54 -33.18
CA PRO A 23 -1.15 14.55 -33.72
C PRO A 23 -0.95 14.81 -35.22
N ARG A 24 0.30 14.93 -35.67
CA ARG A 24 0.64 15.17 -37.08
C ARG A 24 0.10 14.11 -38.03
N VAL A 25 0.15 12.84 -37.64
CA VAL A 25 -0.34 11.72 -38.48
C VAL A 25 -1.86 11.77 -38.58
N ILE A 26 -2.53 12.11 -37.47
CA ILE A 26 -3.99 12.23 -37.44
C ILE A 26 -4.43 13.40 -38.30
N GLU A 27 -3.85 14.59 -38.13
CA GLU A 27 -4.17 15.79 -38.94
C GLU A 27 -3.99 15.53 -40.43
N GLN A 28 -2.92 14.82 -40.82
CA GLN A 28 -2.69 14.45 -42.22
C GLN A 28 -3.74 13.48 -42.76
N THR A 29 -4.32 12.64 -41.90
CA THR A 29 -5.33 11.64 -42.28
C THR A 29 -6.72 12.28 -42.39
N ILE A 30 -7.12 13.11 -41.43
CA ILE A 30 -8.45 13.75 -41.38
C ILE A 30 -8.52 15.07 -42.17
N ARG A 31 -7.36 15.66 -42.50
CA ARG A 31 -7.20 16.95 -43.19
C ARG A 31 -7.84 18.15 -42.47
N GLU A 32 -7.93 18.06 -41.16
CA GLU A 32 -8.43 19.10 -40.26
C GLU A 32 -7.44 19.37 -39.14
N LYS A 33 -7.51 20.56 -38.52
CA LYS A 33 -6.72 20.89 -37.33
C LYS A 33 -7.35 20.25 -36.11
N LEU A 34 -6.51 19.67 -35.26
CA LEU A 34 -6.99 19.11 -34.00
C LEU A 34 -7.30 20.22 -32.99
N PRO A 35 -8.30 20.02 -32.11
CA PRO A 35 -8.57 20.95 -31.01
C PRO A 35 -7.35 21.14 -30.11
N ASP A 36 -7.26 22.31 -29.47
CA ASP A 36 -6.23 22.58 -28.48
C ASP A 36 -6.35 21.60 -27.31
N GLY A 37 -5.20 21.06 -26.88
CA GLY A 37 -5.17 20.07 -25.82
C GLY A 37 -5.62 18.67 -26.23
N PHE A 38 -5.91 18.42 -27.52
CA PHE A 38 -6.20 17.07 -28.00
C PHE A 38 -5.08 16.09 -27.58
N GLN A 39 -5.46 14.90 -27.11
CA GLN A 39 -4.55 13.89 -26.53
C GLN A 39 -3.78 14.30 -25.27
N ARG A 40 -4.05 15.47 -24.67
CA ARG A 40 -3.48 15.81 -23.36
C ARG A 40 -4.21 15.08 -22.25
N ALA A 41 -3.52 14.88 -21.13
CA ALA A 41 -4.06 14.24 -19.93
C ALA A 41 -5.40 14.84 -19.50
N GLU A 42 -5.54 16.15 -19.53
CA GLU A 42 -6.78 16.85 -19.16
C GLU A 42 -7.91 16.54 -20.15
N TYR A 43 -7.62 16.58 -21.45
CA TYR A 43 -8.57 16.19 -22.48
C TYR A 43 -8.99 14.72 -22.33
N SER A 44 -8.04 13.82 -22.08
CA SER A 44 -8.33 12.39 -21.86
C SER A 44 -9.13 12.14 -20.59
N LEU A 45 -8.91 12.90 -19.52
CA LEU A 45 -9.72 12.85 -18.30
C LEU A 45 -11.16 13.27 -18.57
N ASP A 46 -11.37 14.40 -19.26
CA ASP A 46 -12.70 14.93 -19.56
C ASP A 46 -13.53 14.00 -20.47
N HIS A 47 -12.86 13.16 -21.27
CA HIS A 47 -13.50 12.19 -22.17
C HIS A 47 -13.56 10.76 -21.58
N GLY A 48 -13.24 10.59 -20.29
CA GLY A 48 -13.37 9.31 -19.59
C GLY A 48 -12.32 8.26 -19.95
N MET A 49 -11.20 8.66 -20.56
CA MET A 49 -10.10 7.78 -20.90
C MET A 49 -9.07 7.64 -19.76
N LEU A 50 -9.05 8.59 -18.83
CA LEU A 50 -8.25 8.55 -17.62
C LEU A 50 -9.13 8.64 -16.39
N ASP A 51 -8.68 8.06 -15.28
CA ASP A 51 -9.33 8.20 -13.99
C ASP A 51 -8.80 9.41 -13.22
N ARG A 52 -7.49 9.68 -13.32
CA ARG A 52 -6.83 10.77 -12.59
C ARG A 52 -5.72 11.46 -13.36
N VAL A 53 -5.58 12.77 -13.13
CA VAL A 53 -4.40 13.56 -13.48
C VAL A 53 -3.73 14.05 -12.19
N THR A 54 -2.51 13.59 -11.91
CA THR A 54 -1.83 13.82 -10.62
C THR A 54 -0.42 14.36 -10.86
N HIS A 55 -0.10 15.48 -10.20
CA HIS A 55 1.26 16.05 -10.24
C HIS A 55 2.29 15.09 -9.63
N ARG A 56 3.49 15.02 -10.21
CA ARG A 56 4.58 14.10 -9.82
C ARG A 56 4.83 14.02 -8.32
N ALA A 57 4.88 15.17 -7.65
CA ALA A 57 5.13 15.27 -6.21
C ALA A 57 4.08 14.55 -5.34
N LYS A 58 2.84 14.42 -5.82
CA LYS A 58 1.73 13.76 -5.11
C LYS A 58 1.53 12.30 -5.55
N LEU A 59 2.23 11.86 -6.60
CA LEU A 59 2.02 10.54 -7.20
C LEU A 59 2.30 9.40 -6.22
N ARG A 60 3.31 9.56 -5.34
CA ARG A 60 3.62 8.54 -4.32
C ARG A 60 2.44 8.29 -3.37
N GLU A 61 1.88 9.36 -2.81
CA GLU A 61 0.73 9.27 -1.90
C GLU A 61 -0.50 8.71 -2.62
N GLU A 62 -0.67 9.10 -3.88
CA GLU A 62 -1.77 8.64 -4.72
C GLU A 62 -1.72 7.13 -4.95
N LEU A 63 -0.56 6.61 -5.35
CA LEU A 63 -0.34 5.18 -5.56
C LEU A 63 -0.52 4.38 -4.27
N ILE A 64 -0.04 4.88 -3.14
CA ILE A 64 -0.26 4.26 -1.82
C ILE A 64 -1.76 4.14 -1.52
N ARG A 65 -2.54 5.19 -1.77
CA ARG A 65 -3.98 5.18 -1.51
C ARG A 65 -4.69 4.14 -2.37
N ILE A 66 -4.47 4.17 -3.68
CA ILE A 66 -5.14 3.28 -4.64
C ILE A 66 -4.78 1.82 -4.38
N THR A 67 -3.50 1.50 -4.24
CA THR A 67 -3.06 0.12 -4.02
C THR A 67 -3.63 -0.46 -2.72
N ARG A 68 -3.68 0.32 -1.63
CA ARG A 68 -4.28 -0.13 -0.37
C ARG A 68 -5.78 -0.39 -0.49
N MET A 69 -6.51 0.47 -1.20
CA MET A 69 -7.94 0.24 -1.47
C MET A 69 -8.16 -1.05 -2.28
N LEU A 70 -7.39 -1.27 -3.35
CA LEU A 70 -7.50 -2.45 -4.20
C LEU A 70 -7.10 -3.75 -3.47
N MET A 71 -6.15 -3.66 -2.53
CA MET A 71 -5.67 -4.80 -1.75
C MET A 71 -6.46 -5.04 -0.44
N GLY A 72 -7.50 -4.25 -0.16
CA GLY A 72 -8.27 -4.38 1.08
C GLY A 72 -7.47 -4.08 2.35
N LEU A 73 -6.41 -3.28 2.25
CA LEU A 73 -5.57 -2.88 3.38
C LEU A 73 -6.22 -1.69 4.11
N SER A 74 -5.96 -1.56 5.41
CA SER A 74 -6.35 -0.38 6.19
C SER A 74 -5.77 0.91 5.57
N PRO A 75 -6.26 2.12 5.86
CA PRO A 75 -5.64 3.36 5.37
C PRO A 75 -4.15 3.47 5.75
N ALA A 76 -3.36 4.18 4.94
CA ALA A 76 -1.96 4.42 5.26
C ALA A 76 -1.86 5.33 6.49
N ILE A 77 -1.09 4.90 7.49
CA ILE A 77 -0.80 5.71 8.68
C ILE A 77 0.47 6.50 8.36
N ALA A 78 0.36 7.82 8.37
CA ALA A 78 1.51 8.72 8.34
C ALA A 78 1.61 9.37 9.73
N GLY A 79 2.76 9.21 10.38
CA GLY A 79 3.07 9.85 11.64
C GLY A 79 4.47 10.44 11.56
N ASP A 80 4.68 11.57 12.24
CA ASP A 80 6.01 12.12 12.40
C ASP A 80 6.72 11.30 13.47
N LEU A 81 7.64 10.43 13.04
CA LEU A 81 8.43 9.64 13.97
C LEU A 81 9.64 10.47 14.41
N PRO A 82 9.96 10.50 15.71
CA PRO A 82 11.18 11.13 16.17
C PRO A 82 12.38 10.49 15.48
N ALA A 83 13.44 11.29 15.27
CA ALA A 83 14.71 10.78 14.76
C ALA A 83 15.18 9.62 15.66
N PRO A 84 15.77 8.56 15.09
CA PRO A 84 16.10 7.33 15.81
C PRO A 84 17.02 7.52 17.03
N ASP A 85 17.74 8.65 17.12
CA ASP A 85 18.67 8.95 18.22
C ASP A 85 18.00 9.66 19.41
N ALA A 86 16.71 9.99 19.34
CA ALA A 86 15.96 10.52 20.47
C ALA A 86 15.21 9.37 21.17
N VAL A 87 15.95 8.49 21.83
CA VAL A 87 15.36 7.65 22.88
C VAL A 87 15.12 8.58 24.08
N PRO A 88 13.88 8.95 24.45
CA PRO A 88 13.67 9.52 25.77
C PRO A 88 14.04 8.41 26.75
N ALA A 89 14.96 8.70 27.67
CA ALA A 89 15.28 7.80 28.76
C ALA A 89 13.95 7.44 29.44
N THR A 90 13.50 6.19 29.26
CA THR A 90 12.44 5.63 30.08
C THR A 90 12.99 5.65 31.50
N GLU A 91 12.44 6.54 32.32
CA GLU A 91 12.56 6.46 33.77
C GLU A 91 12.00 5.09 34.18
N THR A 92 12.88 4.10 34.33
CA THR A 92 12.60 2.91 35.13
C THR A 92 12.54 3.36 36.58
N ASP A 93 11.35 3.77 37.02
CA ASP A 93 11.07 3.88 38.44
C ASP A 93 10.83 2.47 38.99
N GLY A 94 11.51 2.18 40.09
CA GLY A 94 11.78 0.83 40.56
C GLY A 94 10.59 0.10 41.18
N ALA A 95 10.57 -1.21 40.96
CA ALA A 95 10.11 -2.20 41.94
C ALA A 95 10.71 -3.55 41.55
N ALA A 96 11.93 -3.81 42.04
CA ALA A 96 12.43 -5.16 42.13
C ALA A 96 11.67 -5.82 43.30
N ASP A 97 10.61 -6.56 42.98
CA ASP A 97 10.02 -7.51 43.94
C ASP A 97 10.67 -8.88 43.70
N GLU A 98 11.33 -9.34 44.75
CA GLU A 98 12.01 -10.61 44.88
C GLU A 98 11.05 -11.77 44.59
N ILE A 99 11.33 -12.56 43.56
CA ILE A 99 10.74 -13.90 43.45
C ILE A 99 11.68 -14.84 44.19
N ALA A 100 11.47 -14.95 45.50
CA ALA A 100 12.13 -15.93 46.35
C ALA A 100 11.79 -17.36 45.89
N ALA A 101 12.82 -18.20 45.88
CA ALA A 101 12.78 -19.60 45.51
C ALA A 101 11.82 -20.40 46.41
N ASP A 102 10.92 -21.17 45.80
CA ASP A 102 10.19 -22.24 46.48
C ASP A 102 10.70 -23.60 45.99
N GLN A 103 11.23 -24.39 46.92
CA GLN A 103 11.74 -25.74 46.68
C GLN A 103 10.56 -26.72 46.58
N PRO A 104 10.60 -27.74 45.71
CA PRO A 104 9.57 -28.77 45.70
C PRO A 104 9.87 -29.82 46.77
N ASP A 105 9.02 -29.88 47.80
CA ASP A 105 9.10 -30.90 48.84
C ASP A 105 8.13 -32.07 48.54
N GLY A 106 8.70 -33.28 48.49
CA GLY A 106 8.12 -34.54 48.97
C GLY A 106 6.73 -35.01 48.53
N ALA A 107 6.74 -35.97 47.60
CA ALA A 107 6.09 -37.29 47.68
C ALA A 107 4.60 -37.41 48.03
N GLU A 108 3.81 -37.99 47.11
CA GLU A 108 2.82 -39.02 47.44
C GLU A 108 2.38 -39.83 46.20
N GLY A 109 2.59 -41.16 46.26
CA GLY A 109 1.63 -42.18 45.81
C GLY A 109 1.41 -42.43 44.30
N MET A 110 2.24 -43.29 43.70
CA MET A 110 1.82 -44.17 42.59
C MET A 110 1.03 -45.36 43.18
N PRO A 111 -0.07 -45.82 42.53
CA PRO A 111 0.01 -47.17 41.98
C PRO A 111 -0.64 -47.34 40.60
N ASP A 112 0.11 -48.06 39.76
CA ASP A 112 -0.28 -49.05 38.74
C ASP A 112 -1.35 -48.76 37.67
N SER A 113 -0.82 -48.59 36.44
CA SER A 113 -1.30 -49.02 35.11
C SER A 113 -2.06 -50.38 35.09
N PRO A 114 -2.83 -50.77 34.03
CA PRO A 114 -2.48 -50.55 32.62
C PRO A 114 -3.63 -50.38 31.59
N ASP A 115 -3.20 -50.07 30.35
CA ASP A 115 -3.81 -50.37 29.05
C ASP A 115 -5.26 -49.94 28.76
N ASP A 116 -5.49 -49.21 27.67
CA ASP A 116 -5.94 -49.85 26.41
C ASP A 116 -6.02 -48.82 25.27
N GLY A 117 -5.66 -49.28 24.07
CA GLY A 117 -5.47 -48.46 22.88
C GLY A 117 -6.76 -47.96 22.21
N ALA A 118 -6.56 -46.99 21.31
CA ALA A 118 -7.28 -46.73 20.06
C ALA A 118 -7.35 -45.21 19.79
N ARG A 119 -6.39 -44.71 19.01
CA ARG A 119 -6.61 -43.51 18.20
C ARG A 119 -6.82 -43.96 16.77
N ARG A 120 -8.06 -43.81 16.29
CA ARG A 120 -8.35 -43.39 14.92
C ARG A 120 -8.56 -41.89 14.94
#